data_AF-A0A1D5PB69-F1
#
_entry.id   AF-A0A1D5PB69-F1
#
_cell.length_a   1.000
_cell.length_b   1.000
_cell.length_c   1.000
_cell.angle_alpha   90.00
_cell.angle_beta   90.00
_cell.angle_gamma   90.00
#
_symmetry.space_group_name_H-M   'P 1'
#
loop_
_entity.id
_entity.type
_entity.pdbx_description
1 polymer ?
#
loop_
_entity_poly.entity_id
_entity_poly.type
_entity_poly.pdbx_seq_one_letter_code
_entity_poly.pdbx_strand_id
1 'polypeptide(L)'
;MAAPLDLELKKAFTELQAKVIDTQQKVKLADIQIEQLSKTKKHAHLTDTEIMTLVDETRMYEGVGRMFILQSKGVIHNQLLEKQRIAEEKIKELERLSVSPCHHMGGFLPKRSYWIFPVLIISNSCCVSQCEGRRSRTWNGA
;
A
#
# COMPACT_ATOMS: atom_id res chain seq x y z
N MET A 1 33.54 41.58 -7.57
CA MET A 1 33.53 40.40 -8.47
C MET A 1 32.96 39.23 -7.68
N ALA A 2 31.68 38.93 -7.86
CA ALA A 2 30.99 37.82 -7.20
C ALA A 2 31.25 36.55 -8.03
N ALA A 3 32.02 35.66 -7.42
CA ALA A 3 32.72 34.55 -8.06
C ALA A 3 31.77 33.42 -8.53
N PRO A 4 32.16 32.67 -9.58
CA PRO A 4 31.39 31.67 -10.36
C PRO A 4 30.71 30.51 -9.60
N LEU A 5 30.85 30.43 -8.27
CA LEU A 5 30.29 29.36 -7.43
C LEU A 5 28.75 29.41 -7.34
N ASP A 6 28.14 30.58 -7.51
CA ASP A 6 26.67 30.74 -7.46
C ASP A 6 25.95 30.08 -8.66
N LEU A 7 26.62 29.99 -9.82
CA LEU A 7 26.05 29.38 -11.02
C LEU A 7 26.06 27.85 -10.96
N GLU A 8 27.11 27.25 -10.41
CA GLU A 8 27.18 25.80 -10.18
C GLU A 8 26.19 25.37 -9.10
N LEU A 9 26.05 26.17 -8.04
CA LEU A 9 25.09 25.93 -6.99
C LEU A 9 23.65 25.99 -7.51
N LYS A 10 23.30 26.98 -8.34
CA LYS A 10 21.99 27.08 -8.99
C LYS A 10 21.69 25.88 -9.91
N LYS A 11 22.69 25.41 -10.67
CA LYS A 11 22.55 24.20 -11.51
C LYS A 11 22.33 22.95 -10.64
N ALA A 12 23.10 22.78 -9.58
CA ALA A 12 22.91 21.68 -8.63
C ALA A 12 21.52 21.72 -7.98
N PHE A 13 21.00 22.90 -7.62
CA PHE A 13 19.64 23.04 -7.09
C PHE A 13 18.58 22.65 -8.12
N THR A 14 18.72 23.06 -9.39
CA THR A 14 17.76 22.68 -10.43
C THR A 14 17.77 21.18 -10.70
N GLU A 15 18.94 20.54 -10.69
CA GLU A 15 19.06 19.08 -10.85
C GLU A 15 18.47 18.32 -9.65
N LEU A 16 18.69 18.82 -8.43
CA LEU A 16 18.09 18.24 -7.23
C LEU A 16 16.57 18.40 -7.23
N GLN A 17 16.05 19.56 -7.63
CA GLN A 17 14.60 19.79 -7.75
C GLN A 17 13.97 18.84 -8.79
N ALA A 18 14.61 18.65 -9.94
CA ALA A 18 14.16 17.68 -10.94
C ALA A 18 14.09 16.26 -10.35
N LYS A 19 15.13 15.81 -9.65
CA LYS A 19 15.14 14.48 -8.99
C LYS A 19 14.06 14.34 -7.91
N VAL A 20 13.78 15.40 -7.15
CA VAL A 20 12.69 15.40 -6.16
C VAL A 20 11.33 15.28 -6.85
N ILE A 21 11.11 15.99 -7.96
CA ILE A 21 9.84 15.89 -8.72
C ILE A 21 9.67 14.48 -9.31
N ASP A 22 10.72 13.94 -9.93
CA ASP A 22 10.70 12.60 -10.54
C ASP A 22 10.41 11.51 -9.50
N THR A 23 11.04 11.60 -8.32
CA THR A 23 10.80 10.64 -7.22
C THR A 23 9.39 10.77 -6.67
N GLN A 24 8.86 11.99 -6.49
CA GLN A 24 7.47 12.20 -6.05
C GLN A 24 6.46 11.64 -7.06
N GLN A 25 6.69 11.80 -8.36
CA GLN A 25 5.83 11.21 -9.39
C GLN A 25 5.83 9.69 -9.31
N LYS A 26 7.01 9.07 -9.15
CA LYS A 26 7.13 7.60 -9.03
C LYS A 26 6.43 7.06 -7.78
N VAL A 27 6.53 7.77 -6.64
CA VAL A 27 5.82 7.39 -5.42
C VAL A 27 4.31 7.42 -5.65
N LYS A 28 3.77 8.50 -6.23
CA LYS A 28 2.33 8.61 -6.53
C LYS A 28 1.83 7.49 -7.46
N LEU A 29 2.62 7.12 -8.46
CA LEU A 29 2.28 6.02 -9.36
C LEU A 29 2.26 4.68 -8.63
N ALA A 30 3.22 4.43 -7.73
CA ALA A 30 3.26 3.24 -6.90
C ALA A 30 2.03 3.17 -5.97
N ASP A 31 1.63 4.28 -5.35
CA ASP A 31 0.45 4.35 -4.48
C ASP A 31 -0.83 3.96 -5.24
N ILE A 32 -1.02 4.51 -6.45
CA ILE A 32 -2.17 4.16 -7.31
C ILE A 32 -2.16 2.67 -7.67
N GLN A 33 -1.00 2.10 -7.98
CA GLN A 33 -0.88 0.67 -8.29
C GLN A 33 -1.20 -0.21 -7.08
N ILE A 34 -0.74 0.17 -5.88
CA ILE A 34 -1.04 -0.53 -4.64
C ILE A 34 -2.56 -0.49 -4.37
N GLU A 35 -3.20 0.66 -4.53
CA GLU A 35 -4.65 0.77 -4.37
C GLU A 35 -5.42 -0.14 -5.34
N GLN A 36 -5.02 -0.17 -6.62
CA GLN A 36 -5.63 -1.04 -7.63
C GLN A 36 -5.47 -2.52 -7.27
N LEU A 37 -4.25 -2.95 -6.96
CA LEU A 37 -3.97 -4.34 -6.59
C LEU A 37 -4.70 -4.74 -5.30
N SER A 38 -4.82 -3.82 -4.33
CA SER A 38 -5.56 -4.07 -3.09
C SER A 38 -7.05 -4.32 -3.34
N LYS A 39 -7.66 -3.59 -4.30
CA LYS A 39 -9.04 -3.80 -4.72
C LYS A 39 -9.21 -5.15 -5.41
N THR A 40 -8.30 -5.50 -6.32
CA THR A 40 -8.32 -6.81 -6.99
C THR A 40 -8.17 -7.97 -6.01
N LYS A 41 -7.27 -7.86 -5.03
CA LYS A 41 -7.11 -8.87 -3.96
C LYS A 41 -8.40 -9.05 -3.16
N LYS A 42 -9.02 -7.95 -2.72
CA LYS A 42 -10.28 -7.98 -1.97
C LYS A 42 -11.40 -8.61 -2.78
N HIS A 43 -11.53 -8.24 -4.06
CA HIS A 43 -12.53 -8.83 -4.94
C HIS A 43 -12.33 -10.34 -5.08
N ALA A 44 -11.10 -10.78 -5.38
CA ALA A 44 -10.80 -12.21 -5.51
C ALA A 44 -11.10 -12.98 -4.22
N HIS A 45 -10.79 -12.41 -3.05
CA HIS A 45 -11.07 -13.03 -1.75
C HIS A 45 -12.57 -13.13 -1.44
N LEU A 46 -13.36 -12.11 -1.77
CA LEU A 46 -14.81 -12.14 -1.60
C LEU A 46 -15.46 -13.19 -2.50
N THR A 47 -15.10 -13.21 -3.79
CA THR A 47 -15.58 -14.22 -4.73
C THR A 47 -15.20 -15.63 -4.29
N ASP A 48 -13.99 -15.80 -3.76
CA ASP A 48 -13.53 -17.09 -3.23
C ASP A 48 -14.38 -17.57 -2.04
N THR A 49 -14.65 -16.65 -1.10
CA THR A 49 -15.51 -16.93 0.06
C THR A 49 -16.92 -17.32 -0.38
N GLU A 50 -17.51 -16.60 -1.34
CA GLU A 50 -18.83 -16.92 -1.88
C GLU A 50 -18.86 -18.30 -2.55
N ILE A 51 -17.87 -18.62 -3.37
CA ILE A 51 -17.76 -19.92 -4.03
C ILE A 51 -17.58 -21.05 -3.00
N MET A 52 -16.81 -20.83 -1.93
CA MET A 52 -16.62 -21.82 -0.88
C MET A 52 -17.92 -22.21 -0.17
N THR A 53 -18.92 -21.31 -0.12
CA THR A 53 -20.24 -21.64 0.47
C THR A 53 -21.09 -22.60 -0.37
N LEU A 54 -20.75 -22.80 -1.65
CA LEU A 54 -21.49 -23.66 -2.56
C LEU A 54 -21.01 -25.12 -2.48
N VAL A 55 -21.85 -26.06 -2.91
CA VAL A 55 -21.52 -27.50 -2.99
C VAL A 55 -20.39 -27.76 -3.98
N ASP A 56 -19.50 -28.71 -3.67
CA ASP A 56 -18.26 -28.99 -4.42
C ASP A 56 -18.48 -29.54 -5.85
N GLU A 57 -19.59 -30.22 -6.11
CA GLU A 57 -19.98 -30.79 -7.42
C GLU A 57 -20.51 -29.74 -8.41
N THR A 58 -20.57 -28.46 -8.02
CA THR A 58 -21.17 -27.41 -8.85
C THR A 58 -20.23 -27.01 -9.99
N ARG A 59 -20.72 -27.10 -11.24
CA ARG A 59 -20.05 -26.50 -12.41
C ARG A 59 -20.43 -25.02 -12.51
N MET A 60 -19.43 -24.18 -12.70
CA MET A 60 -19.59 -22.72 -12.72
C MET A 60 -18.99 -22.13 -13.99
N TYR A 61 -19.41 -20.92 -14.32
CA TYR A 61 -18.92 -20.20 -15.49
C TYR A 61 -17.81 -19.23 -15.09
N GLU A 62 -16.62 -19.42 -15.64
CA GLU A 62 -15.52 -18.45 -15.57
C GLU A 62 -15.63 -17.44 -16.71
N GLY A 63 -15.64 -16.15 -16.40
CA GLY A 63 -15.62 -15.08 -17.41
C GLY A 63 -14.21 -14.85 -17.96
N VAL A 64 -14.04 -15.04 -19.27
CA VAL A 64 -12.81 -14.72 -20.02
C VAL A 64 -13.13 -13.66 -21.07
N GLY A 65 -12.84 -12.40 -20.75
CA GLY A 65 -13.19 -11.26 -21.60
C GLY A 65 -14.70 -11.09 -21.72
N ARG A 66 -15.26 -11.36 -22.91
CA ARG A 66 -16.72 -11.32 -23.18
C ARG A 66 -17.36 -12.71 -23.29
N MET A 67 -16.58 -13.77 -23.07
CA MET A 67 -17.03 -15.16 -23.14
C MET A 67 -17.08 -15.79 -21.74
N PHE A 68 -17.81 -16.88 -21.61
CA PHE A 68 -17.90 -17.65 -20.37
C PHE A 68 -17.53 -19.11 -20.63
N ILE A 69 -16.64 -19.67 -19.83
CA ILE A 69 -16.16 -21.06 -19.95
C ILE A 69 -16.69 -21.86 -18.76
N LEU A 70 -17.29 -23.01 -19.04
CA LEU A 70 -17.74 -23.92 -17.98
C LEU A 70 -16.54 -24.63 -17.36
N GLN A 71 -16.35 -24.47 -16.05
CA GLN A 71 -15.29 -25.12 -15.28
C GLN A 71 -15.84 -25.69 -13.97
N SER A 72 -15.05 -26.56 -13.32
CA SER A 72 -15.38 -27.08 -11.99
C SER A 72 -14.98 -26.07 -10.90
N LYS A 73 -15.65 -26.17 -9.75
CA LYS A 73 -15.36 -25.33 -8.57
C LYS A 73 -13.89 -25.31 -8.19
N GLY A 74 -13.24 -26.47 -8.13
CA GLY A 74 -11.85 -26.57 -7.70
C GLY A 74 -10.86 -25.81 -8.60
N VAL A 75 -11.10 -25.79 -9.91
CA VAL A 75 -10.24 -25.05 -10.85
C VAL A 75 -10.39 -23.54 -10.62
N ILE A 76 -11.62 -23.05 -10.51
CA ILE A 76 -11.90 -21.63 -10.28
C ILE A 76 -11.36 -21.17 -8.92
N HIS A 77 -11.51 -21.99 -7.87
CA HIS A 77 -10.96 -21.71 -6.54
C HIS A 77 -9.43 -21.56 -6.59
N ASN A 78 -8.72 -22.50 -7.22
CA ASN A 78 -7.26 -22.44 -7.35
C ASN A 78 -6.80 -21.20 -8.13
N GLN A 79 -7.52 -20.83 -9.20
CA GLN A 79 -7.22 -19.60 -9.93
C GLN A 79 -7.43 -18.34 -9.09
N LEU A 80 -8.49 -18.30 -8.27
CA LEU A 80 -8.75 -17.17 -7.37
C LEU A 80 -7.68 -17.06 -6.28
N LEU A 81 -7.24 -18.19 -5.71
CA LEU A 81 -6.12 -18.22 -4.77
C LEU A 81 -4.82 -17.72 -5.40
N GLU A 82 -4.51 -18.16 -6.62
CA GLU A 82 -3.31 -17.71 -7.32
C GLU A 82 -3.39 -16.21 -7.67
N LYS A 83 -4.56 -15.71 -8.08
CA LYS A 83 -4.81 -14.27 -8.29
C LYS A 83 -4.57 -13.47 -7.00
N GLN A 84 -4.99 -13.99 -5.84
CA GLN A 84 -4.73 -13.35 -4.54
C GLN A 84 -3.23 -13.33 -4.21
N ARG A 85 -2.53 -14.46 -4.41
CA ARG A 85 -1.10 -14.60 -4.14
C ARG A 85 -0.27 -13.64 -4.98
N ILE A 86 -0.51 -13.60 -6.29
CA ILE A 86 0.18 -12.70 -7.23
C ILE A 86 -0.06 -11.24 -6.85
N ALA A 87 -1.30 -10.87 -6.50
CA ALA A 87 -1.61 -9.50 -6.08
C ALA A 87 -0.86 -9.12 -4.80
N GLU A 88 -0.77 -10.04 -3.83
CA GLU A 88 -0.05 -9.81 -2.58
C GLU A 88 1.47 -9.69 -2.78
N GLU A 89 2.07 -10.53 -3.62
CA GLU A 89 3.49 -10.45 -3.97
C GLU A 89 3.82 -9.11 -4.63
N LYS A 90 2.99 -8.66 -5.58
CA LYS A 90 3.17 -7.36 -6.25
C LYS A 90 2.99 -6.17 -5.30
N ILE A 91 2.07 -6.23 -4.35
CA ILE A 91 1.91 -5.19 -3.32
C ILE A 91 3.19 -5.09 -2.49
N LYS A 92 3.71 -6.22 -1.99
CA LYS A 92 4.95 -6.25 -1.19
C LYS A 92 6.15 -5.67 -1.97
N GLU A 93 6.23 -5.95 -3.27
CA GLU A 93 7.27 -5.40 -4.14
C GLU A 93 7.14 -3.88 -4.30
N LEU A 94 5.93 -3.38 -4.58
CA LEU A 94 5.66 -1.95 -4.75
C LEU A 94 5.83 -1.15 -3.46
N GLU A 95 5.43 -1.71 -2.31
CA GLU A 95 5.64 -1.11 -0.99
C GLU A 95 7.14 -0.98 -0.68
N ARG A 96 7.95 -1.98 -1.04
CA ARG A 96 9.41 -1.89 -0.88
C ARG A 96 10.01 -0.77 -1.74
N LEU A 97 9.50 -0.59 -2.95
CA LEU A 97 9.95 0.44 -3.89
C LEU A 97 9.53 1.84 -3.46
N SER A 98 8.34 2.00 -2.87
CA SER A 98 7.86 3.30 -2.37
C SER A 98 8.55 3.75 -1.09
N VAL A 99 8.91 2.82 -0.19
CA VAL A 99 9.59 3.10 1.10
C VAL A 99 11.12 3.27 0.95
N SER A 100 11.70 2.92 -0.19
CA SER A 100 13.14 3.06 -0.44
C SER A 100 13.55 4.24 -1.35
N PRO A 101 13.17 5.51 -1.09
CA PRO A 101 13.76 6.64 -1.82
C PRO A 101 15.29 6.74 -1.65
N CYS A 102 15.85 6.14 -0.60
CA CYS A 102 17.23 6.37 -0.17
C CYS A 102 18.30 5.50 -0.84
N HIS A 103 17.95 4.45 -1.60
CA HIS A 103 18.95 3.51 -2.13
C HIS A 103 19.56 3.91 -3.49
N HIS A 104 19.03 4.95 -4.14
CA HIS A 104 19.59 5.45 -5.42
C HIS A 104 20.29 6.81 -5.30
N MET A 105 20.48 7.31 -4.07
CA MET A 105 21.34 8.47 -3.80
C MET A 105 22.65 7.95 -3.19
N GLY A 106 23.63 7.72 -4.06
CA GLY A 106 25.02 7.58 -3.62
C GLY A 106 25.45 8.86 -2.89
N GLY A 107 25.82 8.69 -1.62
CA GLY A 107 26.73 9.56 -0.86
C GLY A 107 26.23 10.96 -0.49
N PHE A 108 25.68 11.12 0.72
CA PHE A 108 26.30 11.84 1.85
C PHE A 108 25.28 11.90 3.01
N LEU A 109 25.29 10.90 3.89
CA LEU A 109 24.67 11.01 5.21
C LEU A 109 25.80 10.95 6.24
N PRO A 110 26.13 12.05 6.94
CA PRO A 110 26.97 11.94 8.11
C PRO A 110 26.14 11.22 9.18
N LYS A 111 26.50 9.96 9.44
CA LYS A 111 26.13 9.30 10.69
C LYS A 111 26.71 10.15 11.83
N ARG A 112 25.86 10.84 12.58
CA ARG A 112 26.19 11.21 13.95
C ARG A 112 24.94 11.19 14.82
N SER A 113 24.96 10.19 15.69
CA SER A 113 24.14 10.00 16.88
C SER A 113 23.70 11.30 17.52
N TYR A 114 22.44 11.39 17.94
CA TYR A 114 22.05 11.74 19.30
C TYR A 114 20.61 11.27 19.53
N TRP A 115 20.48 10.18 20.29
CA TRP A 115 19.28 9.86 21.02
C TRP A 115 19.08 10.95 22.07
N ILE A 116 18.09 11.82 21.89
CA ILE A 116 17.55 12.64 22.97
C ILE A 116 16.02 12.51 22.90
N PHE A 117 15.51 11.69 23.81
CA PHE A 117 14.11 11.68 24.25
C PHE A 117 13.62 13.10 24.56
N PRO A 118 12.40 13.49 24.17
CA PRO A 118 11.61 14.40 24.98
C PRO A 118 10.67 13.56 25.86
N VAL A 119 11.18 13.15 27.01
CA VAL A 119 10.38 13.07 28.23
C VAL A 119 10.11 14.53 28.64
N LEU A 120 8.86 14.85 29.02
CA LEU A 120 8.25 16.17 29.30
C LEU A 120 7.59 16.88 28.10
N ILE A 121 6.38 16.45 27.74
CA ILE A 121 5.17 17.29 27.84
C ILE A 121 4.05 16.39 28.39
N ILE A 122 4.07 16.15 29.70
CA ILE A 122 2.87 15.78 30.46
C ILE A 122 2.87 16.68 31.69
N SER A 123 2.19 17.82 31.57
CA SER A 123 1.52 18.45 32.70
C SER A 123 0.45 19.40 32.19
N ASN A 124 -0.78 19.03 32.56
CA ASN A 124 -2.00 19.82 32.68
C ASN A 124 -2.92 20.06 31.46
N SER A 125 -3.94 19.18 31.40
CA SER A 125 -5.37 19.53 31.43
C SER A 125 -5.99 20.35 30.29
N CYS A 126 -6.55 19.65 29.31
CA CYS A 126 -7.97 19.73 28.91
C CYS A 126 -8.18 18.74 27.75
N CYS A 127 -8.80 17.59 27.98
CA CYS A 127 -10.24 17.37 27.98
C CYS A 127 -10.83 17.33 26.55
N VAL A 128 -11.56 16.24 26.29
CA VAL A 128 -12.65 16.04 25.30
C VAL A 128 -12.38 15.05 24.15
N SER A 129 -13.08 13.91 24.30
CA SER A 129 -13.63 12.99 23.28
C SER A 129 -12.65 12.06 22.54
N GLN A 130 -12.24 10.94 23.12
CA GLN A 130 -13.01 9.67 23.24
C GLN A 130 -13.48 9.11 21.89
N CYS A 131 -12.54 8.50 21.17
CA CYS A 131 -12.81 7.34 20.32
C CYS A 131 -13.01 6.12 21.22
N GLU A 132 -14.23 5.55 21.29
CA GLU A 132 -14.39 4.12 21.63
C GLU A 132 -15.75 3.58 21.12
N GLY A 133 -15.84 3.42 19.80
CA GLY A 133 -16.86 2.60 19.17
C GLY A 133 -16.39 1.16 19.04
N ARG A 134 -16.46 0.37 20.12
CA ARG A 134 -16.39 -1.10 20.05
C ARG A 134 -17.02 -1.75 21.29
N ARG A 135 -18.22 -2.32 21.12
CA ARG A 135 -18.58 -3.71 21.49
C ARG A 135 -20.11 -3.86 21.61
N SER A 136 -20.75 -4.23 20.50
CA SER A 136 -22.11 -4.78 20.49
C SER A 136 -22.09 -6.22 21.01
N ARG A 137 -22.80 -6.45 22.12
CA ARG A 137 -23.23 -7.72 22.73
C ARG A 137 -23.98 -7.26 24.00
N THR A 138 -25.27 -7.46 24.26
CA THR A 138 -26.19 -8.58 24.00
C THR A 138 -27.62 -8.14 24.35
N TRP A 139 -28.61 -8.68 23.63
CA TRP A 139 -29.88 -9.27 24.11
C TRP A 139 -30.94 -8.45 24.89
N ASN A 140 -32.14 -8.45 24.27
CA ASN A 140 -33.50 -8.70 24.80
C ASN A 140 -34.17 -7.75 25.82
N GLY A 141 -35.31 -7.22 25.38
CA GLY A 141 -36.63 -7.68 25.85
C GLY A 141 -37.21 -7.00 27.09
N ALA A 142 -38.16 -6.08 26.87
CA ALA A 142 -39.42 -5.90 27.60
C ALA A 142 -40.27 -4.86 26.84
#